data_AF-A0A6B3AUH5-F1
#
_entry.id   AF-A0A6B3AUH5-F1
#
_cell.length_a   1.000
_cell.length_b   1.000
_cell.length_c   1.000
_cell.angle_alpha   90.00
_cell.angle_beta   90.00
_cell.angle_gamma   90.00
#
_symmetry.space_group_name_H-M   'P 1'
#
loop_
_entity.id
_entity.type
_entity.pdbx_description
1 polymer ?
#
loop_
_entity_poly.entity_id
_entity_poly.type
_entity_poly.pdbx_seq_one_letter_code
_entity_poly.pdbx_strand_id
1 'polypeptide(L)'
;MTETAHAWSALGGDPALLARVTAVERPGVLPARLGVRETARACVGVCALAAAELAARRAGLAEVPAVRVDDGAVATAFVSERHLLVDGRAPVSFAPLSRFWRTADGWVRTHANYPHHKARLLAALGVPDDPEAVAAALAERSAHAVEDAVYAAGGLAVALRTPQEWAAH
;
A
#
# COMPACT_ATOMS: atom_id res chain seq x y z
N MET A 1 -1.77 16.05 14.26
CA MET A 1 -0.45 16.03 14.94
C MET A 1 -0.17 14.71 15.65
N THR A 2 -1.17 13.99 16.18
CA THR A 2 -1.01 12.76 16.96
C THR A 2 -0.25 11.65 16.22
N GLU A 3 -0.53 11.44 14.92
CA GLU A 3 0.16 10.42 14.12
C GLU A 3 1.63 10.77 13.85
N THR A 4 1.94 12.03 13.52
CA THR A 4 3.33 12.49 13.35
C THR A 4 4.13 12.37 14.64
N ALA A 5 3.53 12.75 15.78
CA ALA A 5 4.16 12.60 17.09
C ALA A 5 4.43 11.13 17.45
N HIS A 6 3.45 10.25 17.18
CA HIS A 6 3.62 8.82 17.38
C HIS A 6 4.75 8.24 16.52
N ALA A 7 4.74 8.53 15.21
CA ALA A 7 5.78 8.07 14.29
C ALA A 7 7.17 8.61 14.65
N TRP A 8 7.27 9.88 15.06
CA TRP A 8 8.54 10.49 15.47
C TRP A 8 9.10 9.87 16.75
N SER A 9 8.22 9.62 17.73
CA SER A 9 8.58 8.93 18.97
C SER A 9 9.08 7.50 18.70
N ALA A 10 8.43 6.77 17.77
CA ALA A 10 8.87 5.43 17.38
C ALA A 10 10.28 5.41 16.74
N LEU A 11 10.73 6.54 16.17
CA LEU A 11 12.09 6.72 15.66
C LEU A 11 13.09 7.19 16.72
N GLY A 12 12.65 7.41 17.97
CA GLY A 12 13.48 7.95 19.05
C GLY A 12 13.82 9.43 18.88
N GLY A 13 13.04 10.18 18.11
CA GLY A 13 13.30 11.58 17.81
C GLY A 13 12.97 12.52 18.97
N ASP A 14 13.65 13.67 19.03
CA ASP A 14 13.41 14.70 20.05
C ASP A 14 12.01 15.32 19.88
N PRO A 15 11.09 15.20 20.88
CA PRO A 15 9.76 15.77 20.81
C PRO A 15 9.74 17.30 20.58
N ALA A 16 10.78 18.02 21.00
CA ALA A 16 10.88 19.47 20.79
C ALA A 16 10.92 19.85 19.29
N LEU A 17 11.41 18.95 18.44
CA LEU A 17 11.48 19.16 16.99
C LEU A 17 10.13 19.03 16.29
N LEU A 18 9.10 18.46 16.94
CA LEU A 18 7.76 18.36 16.35
C LEU A 18 7.15 19.73 16.04
N ALA A 19 7.49 20.76 16.81
CA ALA A 19 7.07 22.14 16.55
C ALA A 19 7.62 22.70 15.22
N ARG A 20 8.64 22.06 14.63
CA ARG A 20 9.20 22.43 13.33
C ARG A 20 8.41 21.85 12.16
N VAL A 21 7.42 20.98 12.39
CA VAL A 21 6.60 20.38 11.32
C VAL A 21 5.25 21.08 11.24
N THR A 22 4.92 21.59 10.07
CA THR A 22 3.61 22.16 9.75
C THR A 22 2.97 21.43 8.58
N ALA A 23 1.64 21.46 8.49
CA ALA A 23 0.90 20.79 7.43
C ALA A 23 -0.03 21.77 6.69
N VAL A 24 -0.14 21.59 5.38
CA VAL A 24 -1.25 22.12 4.58
C VAL A 24 -2.23 20.99 4.37
N GLU A 25 -3.36 21.07 5.05
CA GLU A 25 -4.38 20.04 4.95
C GLU A 25 -5.18 20.20 3.66
N ARG A 26 -5.39 19.08 2.95
CA ARG A 26 -6.25 19.06 1.76
C ARG A 26 -7.33 18.00 1.94
N PRO A 27 -8.50 18.38 2.46
CA PRO A 27 -9.66 17.50 2.50
C PRO A 27 -9.98 16.90 1.12
N GLY A 28 -10.25 15.58 1.09
CA GLY A 28 -10.65 14.88 -0.13
C GLY A 28 -9.52 14.15 -0.88
N VAL A 29 -8.25 14.34 -0.52
CA VAL A 29 -7.16 13.52 -1.07
C VAL A 29 -7.01 12.21 -0.29
N LEU A 30 -6.61 11.13 -0.98
CA LEU A 30 -6.45 9.78 -0.43
C LEU A 30 -7.67 9.28 0.37
N PRO A 31 -8.90 9.33 -0.19
CA PRO A 31 -10.09 8.87 0.52
C PRO A 31 -9.99 7.37 0.83
N ALA A 32 -10.14 7.00 2.10
CA ALA A 32 -10.08 5.63 2.57
C ALA A 32 -10.95 5.45 3.83
N ARG A 33 -11.26 4.19 4.18
CA ARG A 33 -11.95 3.85 5.44
C ARG A 33 -11.09 4.04 6.68
N LEU A 34 -9.77 4.04 6.49
CA LEU A 34 -8.75 4.28 7.53
C LEU A 34 -8.09 5.63 7.27
N GLY A 35 -7.36 6.18 8.26
CA GLY A 35 -6.67 7.48 8.20
C GLY A 35 -5.44 7.51 7.27
N VAL A 36 -5.58 7.06 6.02
CA VAL A 36 -4.47 6.94 5.06
C VAL A 36 -3.82 8.29 4.79
N ARG A 37 -4.60 9.36 4.70
CA ARG A 37 -4.08 10.72 4.47
C ARG A 37 -3.21 11.17 5.63
N GLU A 38 -3.71 11.05 6.85
CA GLU A 38 -3.00 11.42 8.07
C GLU A 38 -1.71 10.61 8.21
N THR A 39 -1.77 9.31 7.93
CA THR A 39 -0.62 8.40 8.05
C THR A 39 0.41 8.69 6.98
N ALA A 40 -0.01 8.94 5.73
CA ALA A 40 0.88 9.34 4.66
C ALA A 40 1.58 10.67 4.98
N ARG A 41 0.83 11.66 5.48
CA ARG A 41 1.38 12.95 5.94
C ARG A 41 2.38 12.75 7.08
N ALA A 42 2.06 11.90 8.06
CA ALA A 42 2.95 11.59 9.17
C ALA A 42 4.28 10.99 8.69
N CYS A 43 4.23 9.97 7.82
CA CYS A 43 5.41 9.34 7.23
C CYS A 43 6.29 10.35 6.48
N VAL A 44 5.70 11.17 5.62
CA VAL A 44 6.47 12.20 4.88
C VAL A 44 7.01 13.27 5.84
N GLY A 45 6.23 13.68 6.84
CA GLY A 45 6.63 14.67 7.82
C GLY A 45 7.81 14.22 8.67
N VAL A 46 7.82 12.99 9.19
CA VAL A 46 8.95 12.49 9.98
C VAL A 46 10.21 12.29 9.14
N CYS A 47 10.08 11.83 7.89
CA CYS A 47 11.21 11.71 6.97
C CYS A 47 11.80 13.09 6.63
N ALA A 48 10.95 14.08 6.36
CA ALA A 48 11.40 15.43 6.06
C ALA A 48 12.01 16.13 7.28
N LEU A 49 11.48 15.90 8.49
CA LEU A 49 12.07 16.39 9.74
C LEU A 49 13.45 15.76 10.00
N ALA A 50 13.58 14.45 9.87
CA ALA A 50 14.87 13.76 10.00
C ALA A 50 15.90 14.27 8.98
N ALA A 51 15.47 14.52 7.74
CA ALA A 51 16.33 15.12 6.72
C ALA A 51 16.77 16.54 7.08
N ALA A 52 15.85 17.37 7.60
CA ALA A 52 16.16 18.72 8.06
C ALA A 52 17.14 18.71 9.24
N GLU A 53 16.97 17.80 10.20
CA GLU A 53 17.86 17.61 11.33
C GLU A 53 19.27 17.20 10.88
N LEU A 54 19.37 16.22 9.99
CA LEU A 54 20.64 15.79 9.41
C LEU A 54 21.33 16.92 8.64
N ALA A 55 20.57 17.69 7.84
CA ALA A 55 21.08 18.81 7.08
C ALA A 55 21.61 19.93 8.01
N ALA A 56 20.87 20.25 9.08
CA ALA A 56 21.28 21.23 10.08
C ALA A 56 22.60 20.84 10.75
N ARG A 57 22.73 19.57 11.16
CA ARG A 57 23.98 19.05 11.74
C ARG A 57 25.16 19.16 10.78
N ARG A 58 24.96 18.77 9.51
CA ARG A 58 26.01 18.83 8.49
C ARG A 58 26.45 20.25 8.15
N ALA A 59 25.52 21.20 8.19
CA ALA A 59 25.78 22.60 7.92
C ALA A 59 26.21 23.41 9.16
N GLY A 60 26.26 22.79 10.35
CA GLY A 60 26.60 23.48 11.60
C GLY A 60 25.57 24.52 12.04
N LEU A 61 24.29 24.34 11.67
CA LEU A 61 23.22 25.26 12.05
C LEU A 61 22.84 25.05 13.53
N ALA A 62 22.57 26.16 14.22
CA ALA A 62 22.10 26.13 15.60
C ALA A 62 20.66 25.62 15.75
N GLU A 63 19.85 25.73 14.70
CA GLU A 63 18.46 25.29 14.69
C GLU A 63 18.15 24.39 13.49
N VAL A 64 17.21 23.46 13.69
CA VAL A 64 16.63 22.65 12.62
C VAL A 64 15.62 23.49 11.82
N PRO A 65 15.77 23.61 10.49
CA PRO A 65 14.81 24.32 9.65
C PRO A 65 13.39 23.76 9.76
N ALA A 66 12.39 24.64 9.66
CA ALA A 66 11.00 24.22 9.64
C ALA A 66 10.67 23.44 8.34
N VAL A 67 9.81 22.44 8.49
CA VAL A 67 9.32 21.58 7.41
C VAL A 67 7.83 21.83 7.23
N ARG A 68 7.41 22.00 5.99
CA ARG A 68 6.00 22.12 5.60
C ARG A 68 5.61 20.95 4.70
N VAL A 69 4.62 20.18 5.11
CA VAL A 69 4.09 19.04 4.36
C VAL A 69 2.73 19.42 3.78
N ASP A 70 2.55 19.30 2.48
CA ASP A 70 1.28 19.56 1.81
C ASP A 70 0.61 18.23 1.46
N ASP A 71 -0.61 17.99 1.95
CA ASP A 71 -1.37 16.76 1.68
C ASP A 71 -1.56 16.49 0.19
N GLY A 72 -1.69 17.52 -0.64
CA GLY A 72 -1.80 17.38 -2.08
C GLY A 72 -0.50 16.88 -2.71
N ALA A 73 0.64 17.41 -2.27
CA ALA A 73 1.94 16.92 -2.72
C ALA A 73 2.18 15.47 -2.26
N VAL A 74 1.85 15.15 -1.01
CA VAL A 74 1.89 13.79 -0.47
C VAL A 74 1.00 12.85 -1.27
N ALA A 75 -0.26 13.25 -1.51
CA ALA A 75 -1.21 12.45 -2.27
C ALA A 75 -0.73 12.18 -3.69
N THR A 76 -0.24 13.21 -4.41
CA THR A 76 0.33 13.06 -5.76
C THR A 76 1.50 12.09 -5.76
N ALA A 77 2.37 12.10 -4.75
CA ALA A 77 3.47 11.14 -4.63
C ALA A 77 2.96 9.70 -4.40
N PHE A 78 1.99 9.52 -3.50
CA PHE A 78 1.40 8.23 -3.14
C PHE A 78 0.57 7.60 -4.27
N VAL A 79 0.09 8.40 -5.22
CA VAL A 79 -0.62 7.93 -6.43
C VAL A 79 0.14 8.28 -7.71
N SER A 80 1.46 8.48 -7.61
CA SER A 80 2.32 8.95 -8.72
C SER A 80 2.24 8.04 -9.95
N GLU A 81 1.98 6.74 -9.75
CA GLU A 81 1.77 5.78 -10.84
C GLU A 81 0.59 6.15 -11.75
N ARG A 82 -0.43 6.85 -11.21
CA ARG A 82 -1.62 7.27 -11.98
C ARG A 82 -1.37 8.49 -12.84
N HIS A 83 -0.29 9.22 -12.56
CA HIS A 83 0.14 10.41 -13.30
C HIS A 83 1.23 10.09 -14.34
N LEU A 84 1.76 8.85 -14.33
CA LEU A 84 2.78 8.41 -15.26
C LEU A 84 2.20 8.20 -16.67
N LEU A 85 2.92 8.71 -17.66
CA LEU A 85 2.71 8.42 -19.08
C LEU A 85 4.01 7.88 -19.69
N VAL A 86 3.91 6.81 -20.47
CA VAL A 86 5.01 6.25 -21.26
C VAL A 86 4.64 6.42 -22.73
N ASP A 87 5.42 7.22 -23.46
CA ASP A 87 5.11 7.64 -24.84
C ASP A 87 3.68 8.19 -24.98
N GLY A 88 3.26 9.01 -24.02
CA GLY A 88 1.92 9.61 -23.97
C GLY A 88 0.78 8.68 -23.54
N ARG A 89 1.07 7.44 -23.13
CA ARG A 89 0.05 6.45 -22.74
C ARG A 89 0.15 6.09 -21.27
N ALA A 90 -1.01 5.98 -20.61
CA ALA A 90 -1.09 5.49 -19.24
C ALA A 90 -0.76 3.98 -19.19
N PRO A 91 0.09 3.52 -18.24
CA PRO A 91 0.36 2.10 -18.06
C PRO A 91 -0.87 1.32 -17.57
N VAL A 92 -0.98 0.05 -17.98
CA VAL A 92 -1.95 -0.89 -17.39
C VAL A 92 -1.37 -1.43 -16.10
N SER A 93 -1.98 -1.11 -14.95
CA SER A 93 -1.43 -1.46 -13.63
C SER A 93 -1.69 -2.91 -13.22
N PHE A 94 -2.78 -3.51 -13.70
CA PHE A 94 -3.17 -4.87 -13.32
C PHE A 94 -3.65 -5.68 -14.53
N ALA A 95 -3.14 -6.90 -14.65
CA ALA A 95 -3.66 -7.90 -15.57
C ALA A 95 -5.08 -8.32 -15.17
N PRO A 96 -5.91 -8.85 -16.10
CA PRO A 96 -7.29 -9.26 -15.81
C PRO A 96 -7.44 -10.21 -14.63
N LEU A 97 -6.47 -11.12 -14.45
CA LEU A 97 -6.43 -12.08 -13.35
C LEU A 97 -5.78 -11.54 -12.07
N SER A 98 -5.42 -10.26 -11.98
CA SER A 98 -4.88 -9.61 -10.78
C SER A 98 -5.95 -8.77 -10.08
N ARG A 99 -6.93 -9.44 -9.50
CA ARG A 99 -8.13 -8.81 -8.93
C ARG A 99 -8.62 -9.58 -7.71
N PHE A 100 -9.68 -9.06 -7.09
CA PHE A 100 -10.41 -9.79 -6.06
C PHE A 100 -11.39 -10.75 -6.73
N TRP A 101 -11.46 -11.96 -6.18
CA TRP A 101 -12.36 -13.03 -6.60
C TRP A 101 -13.16 -13.52 -5.41
N ARG A 102 -14.43 -13.81 -5.65
CA ARG A 102 -15.30 -14.42 -4.64
C ARG A 102 -14.96 -15.90 -4.54
N THR A 103 -14.90 -16.40 -3.31
CA THR A 103 -14.72 -17.81 -2.98
C THR A 103 -15.95 -18.36 -2.28
N ALA A 104 -15.95 -19.63 -1.86
CA ALA A 104 -17.08 -20.26 -1.20
C ALA A 104 -17.46 -19.56 0.13
N ASP A 105 -16.46 -19.03 0.84
CA ASP A 105 -16.58 -18.48 2.19
C ASP A 105 -16.07 -17.04 2.34
N GLY A 106 -15.61 -16.41 1.25
CA GLY A 106 -14.99 -15.10 1.33
C GLY A 106 -14.45 -14.59 0.01
N TRP A 107 -13.23 -14.05 0.06
CA TRP A 107 -12.57 -13.47 -1.09
C TRP A 107 -11.08 -13.80 -1.09
N VAL A 108 -10.52 -13.89 -2.28
CA VAL A 108 -9.07 -14.00 -2.49
C VAL A 108 -8.60 -12.88 -3.43
N ARG A 109 -7.43 -12.29 -3.15
CA ARG A 109 -6.72 -11.39 -4.05
C ARG A 109 -5.64 -12.16 -4.77
N THR A 110 -5.74 -12.29 -6.09
CA THR A 110 -4.70 -12.92 -6.91
C THR A 110 -3.69 -11.88 -7.40
N HIS A 111 -2.45 -12.30 -7.60
CA HIS A 111 -1.42 -11.51 -8.26
C HIS A 111 -0.90 -12.27 -9.49
N ALA A 112 -1.50 -12.00 -10.64
CA ALA A 112 -1.20 -12.63 -11.93
C ALA A 112 -0.67 -11.62 -12.98
N ASN A 113 -0.02 -10.53 -12.53
CA ASN A 113 0.57 -9.51 -13.41
C ASN A 113 1.74 -10.06 -14.23
N TYR A 114 2.51 -10.99 -13.65
CA TYR A 114 3.63 -11.64 -14.33
C TYR A 114 3.19 -12.95 -14.97
N PRO A 115 3.64 -13.24 -16.21
CA PRO A 115 3.27 -14.47 -16.92
C PRO A 115 3.52 -15.75 -16.11
N HIS A 116 4.60 -15.81 -15.33
CA HIS A 116 4.91 -16.97 -14.50
C HIS A 116 3.94 -17.13 -13.32
N HIS A 117 3.54 -16.05 -12.63
CA HIS A 117 2.52 -16.14 -11.57
C HIS A 117 1.15 -16.50 -12.14
N LYS A 118 0.79 -15.96 -13.32
CA LYS A 118 -0.43 -16.34 -14.02
C LYS A 118 -0.45 -17.85 -14.31
N ALA A 119 0.63 -18.39 -14.87
CA ALA A 119 0.74 -19.82 -15.15
C ALA A 119 0.61 -20.67 -13.88
N ARG A 120 1.22 -20.25 -12.75
CA ARG A 120 1.08 -20.96 -11.46
C ARG A 120 -0.34 -20.92 -10.91
N LEU A 121 -1.02 -19.77 -10.99
CA LEU A 121 -2.41 -19.63 -10.60
C LEU A 121 -3.30 -20.60 -11.39
N LEU A 122 -3.20 -20.57 -12.72
CA LEU A 122 -4.01 -21.41 -13.61
C LEU A 122 -3.76 -22.90 -13.38
N ALA A 123 -2.48 -23.29 -13.19
CA ALA A 123 -2.11 -24.66 -12.88
C ALA A 123 -2.65 -25.13 -11.51
N ALA A 124 -2.57 -24.29 -10.47
CA ALA A 124 -3.10 -24.62 -9.14
C ALA A 124 -4.63 -24.74 -9.13
N LEU A 125 -5.31 -23.97 -9.97
CA LEU A 125 -6.76 -24.04 -10.13
C LEU A 125 -7.19 -25.18 -11.07
N GLY A 126 -6.31 -25.64 -11.97
CA GLY A 126 -6.63 -26.65 -12.97
C GLY A 126 -7.53 -26.12 -14.07
N VAL A 127 -7.42 -24.84 -14.42
CA VAL A 127 -8.31 -24.14 -15.36
C VAL A 127 -7.55 -23.50 -16.52
N PRO A 128 -8.20 -23.30 -17.69
CA PRO A 128 -7.61 -22.52 -18.78
C PRO A 128 -7.45 -21.04 -18.39
N ASP A 129 -6.69 -20.29 -19.20
CA ASP A 129 -6.55 -18.82 -19.08
C ASP A 129 -7.82 -18.10 -19.50
N ASP A 130 -8.86 -18.27 -18.69
CA ASP A 130 -10.20 -17.73 -18.88
C ASP A 130 -10.73 -17.19 -17.54
N PRO A 131 -11.05 -15.88 -17.44
CA PRO A 131 -11.60 -15.29 -16.23
C PRO A 131 -12.84 -15.99 -15.68
N GLU A 132 -13.72 -16.53 -16.53
CA GLU A 132 -14.94 -17.21 -16.09
C GLU A 132 -14.62 -18.60 -15.51
N ALA A 133 -13.75 -19.38 -16.16
CA ALA A 133 -13.27 -20.65 -15.60
C ALA A 133 -12.55 -20.45 -14.25
N VAL A 134 -11.74 -19.39 -14.12
CA VAL A 134 -11.11 -19.01 -12.85
C VAL A 134 -12.16 -18.66 -11.80
N ALA A 135 -13.17 -17.86 -12.14
CA ALA A 135 -14.25 -17.49 -11.23
C ALA A 135 -15.01 -18.72 -10.72
N ALA A 136 -15.38 -19.65 -11.62
CA ALA A 136 -16.10 -20.87 -11.28
C ALA A 136 -15.28 -21.76 -10.33
N ALA A 137 -14.00 -22.00 -10.63
CA ALA A 137 -13.13 -22.81 -9.78
C ALA A 137 -12.88 -22.20 -8.40
N LEU A 138 -12.81 -20.87 -8.30
CA LEU A 138 -12.63 -20.16 -7.03
C LEU A 138 -13.91 -20.17 -6.18
N ALA A 139 -15.09 -20.07 -6.80
CA ALA A 139 -16.37 -20.05 -6.10
C ALA A 139 -16.67 -21.34 -5.31
N GLU A 140 -16.04 -22.45 -5.67
CA GLU A 140 -16.22 -23.77 -5.03
C GLU A 140 -15.19 -24.06 -3.92
N ARG A 141 -14.19 -23.19 -3.72
CA ARG A 141 -13.08 -23.41 -2.77
C ARG A 141 -13.14 -22.38 -1.65
N SER A 142 -12.63 -22.72 -0.47
CA SER A 142 -12.42 -21.70 0.58
C SER A 142 -11.27 -20.76 0.21
N ALA A 143 -11.31 -19.52 0.68
CA ALA A 143 -10.28 -18.53 0.40
C ALA A 143 -8.88 -19.01 0.84
N HIS A 144 -8.79 -19.64 2.02
CA HIS A 144 -7.54 -20.17 2.54
C HIS A 144 -7.04 -21.39 1.75
N ALA A 145 -7.92 -22.31 1.34
CA ALA A 145 -7.49 -23.43 0.50
C ALA A 145 -6.95 -22.96 -0.86
N VAL A 146 -7.49 -21.87 -1.41
CA VAL A 146 -6.94 -21.24 -2.61
C VAL A 146 -5.57 -20.62 -2.34
N GLU A 147 -5.43 -19.82 -1.27
CA GLU A 147 -4.15 -19.23 -0.85
C GLU A 147 -3.06 -20.32 -0.74
N ASP A 148 -3.34 -21.38 0.01
CA ASP A 148 -2.41 -22.50 0.23
C ASP A 148 -2.06 -23.23 -1.07
N ALA A 149 -3.07 -23.59 -1.89
CA ALA A 149 -2.84 -24.32 -3.12
C ALA A 149 -2.03 -23.50 -4.14
N VAL A 150 -2.31 -22.21 -4.26
CA VAL A 150 -1.60 -21.31 -5.17
C VAL A 150 -0.17 -21.06 -4.67
N TYR A 151 0.04 -20.87 -3.37
CA TYR A 151 1.37 -20.75 -2.78
C TYR A 151 2.19 -22.03 -2.96
N ALA A 152 1.60 -23.21 -2.73
CA ALA A 152 2.26 -24.49 -2.96
C ALA A 152 2.70 -24.67 -4.42
N ALA A 153 1.97 -24.07 -5.38
CA ALA A 153 2.34 -24.03 -6.78
C ALA A 153 3.37 -22.93 -7.13
N GLY A 154 3.83 -22.12 -6.17
CA GLY A 154 4.72 -20.97 -6.38
C GLY A 154 4.04 -19.75 -7.03
N GLY A 155 2.71 -19.70 -6.97
CA GLY A 155 1.90 -18.54 -7.36
C GLY A 155 1.64 -17.60 -6.20
N LEU A 156 0.83 -16.55 -6.45
CA LEU A 156 0.43 -15.58 -5.43
C LEU A 156 -1.09 -15.38 -5.43
N ALA A 157 -1.74 -15.83 -4.36
CA ALA A 157 -3.13 -15.55 -4.04
C ALA A 157 -3.25 -15.39 -2.52
N VAL A 158 -3.97 -14.36 -2.06
CA VAL A 158 -4.06 -14.01 -0.63
C VAL A 158 -5.51 -13.99 -0.18
N ALA A 159 -5.86 -14.78 0.84
CA ALA A 159 -7.18 -14.78 1.44
C ALA A 159 -7.44 -13.45 2.17
N LEU A 160 -8.60 -12.85 1.92
CA LEU A 160 -8.98 -11.61 2.59
C LEU A 160 -9.42 -11.92 4.02
N ARG A 161 -8.82 -11.19 4.95
CA ARG A 161 -9.08 -11.30 6.39
C ARG A 161 -9.77 -10.03 6.88
N THR A 162 -10.76 -10.20 7.75
CA THR A 162 -11.40 -9.16 8.55
C THR A 162 -10.40 -8.55 9.53
N PRO A 163 -10.69 -7.36 10.10
CA PRO A 163 -9.84 -6.79 11.15
C PRO A 163 -9.63 -7.71 12.36
N GLN A 164 -10.66 -8.47 12.75
CA GLN A 164 -10.58 -9.44 13.85
C GLN A 164 -9.66 -10.60 13.51
N GLU A 165 -9.76 -11.14 12.29
CA GLU A 165 -8.85 -12.20 11.83
C GLU A 165 -7.41 -11.70 11.74
N TRP A 166 -7.18 -10.47 11.26
CA TRP A 166 -5.85 -9.86 11.27
C TRP A 166 -5.26 -9.67 12.68
N ALA A 167 -6.08 -9.32 13.66
CA ALA A 167 -5.62 -9.13 15.04
C ALA A 167 -5.28 -10.45 15.75
N ALA A 168 -5.79 -11.58 15.26
CA ALA A 168 -5.57 -12.90 15.83
C ALA A 168 -4.51 -13.74 15.08
N HIS A 169 -3.97 -13.21 13.97
CA HIS A 169 -3.01 -13.89 13.10
C HIS A 169 -1.55 -13.69 13.54
#